data_AF-A0A7V0IFP3-F1
#
_entry.id   AF-A0A7V0IFP3-F1
#
_cell.length_a   1.000
_cell.length_b   1.000
_cell.length_c   1.000
_cell.angle_alpha   90.00
_cell.angle_beta   90.00
_cell.angle_gamma   90.00
#
_symmetry.space_group_name_H-M   'P 1'
#
loop_
_entity.id
_entity.type
_entity.pdbx_description
1 polymer ?
#
loop_
_entity_poly.entity_id
_entity_poly.type
_entity_poly.pdbx_seq_one_letter_code
_entity_poly.pdbx_strand_id
1 'polypeptide(L)'
;RKIDETMAQLAKKLDSFGIDVSPIPEKIKQFREELKFLAAVSDSELAGKPLSEGTYNHLRYLGSGMRSIVDFERGIPNPEEKCDIIADVHTVQFKRQVLEEGIGAPFDIYVIVGEGENARVCHGVIFSYYEFKWDMADRLTDEKWRKMRHRHKQFLPDWIRQVIAQP
;
A
#
# COMPACT_ATOMS: atom_id res chain seq x y z
N ARG A 1 -16.91 13.95 3.29
CA ARG A 1 -17.16 14.86 2.14
C ARG A 1 -16.42 14.40 0.88
N LYS A 2 -15.09 14.45 0.84
CA LYS A 2 -14.32 14.03 -0.36
C LYS A 2 -14.46 12.54 -0.71
N ILE A 3 -14.45 11.64 0.29
CA ILE A 3 -14.61 10.19 0.08
C ILE A 3 -15.95 9.87 -0.60
N ASP A 4 -17.06 10.43 -0.11
CA ASP A 4 -18.38 10.22 -0.71
C ASP A 4 -18.45 10.73 -2.15
N GLU A 5 -17.91 11.93 -2.40
CA GLU A 5 -17.85 12.52 -3.74
C GLU A 5 -17.04 11.65 -4.70
N THR A 6 -15.84 11.21 -4.30
CA THR A 6 -14.98 10.35 -5.12
C THR A 6 -15.63 9.00 -5.41
N MET A 7 -16.22 8.36 -4.40
CA MET A 7 -16.87 7.06 -4.58
C MET A 7 -18.16 7.14 -5.41
N ALA A 8 -18.89 8.26 -5.36
CA ALA A 8 -20.04 8.50 -6.22
C ALA A 8 -19.62 8.76 -7.67
N GLN A 9 -18.54 9.52 -7.88
CA GLN A 9 -17.96 9.74 -9.22
C GLN A 9 -17.45 8.44 -9.83
N LEU A 10 -16.82 7.58 -9.06
CA LEU A 10 -16.36 6.27 -9.52
C LEU A 10 -17.53 5.40 -9.98
N ALA A 11 -18.58 5.26 -9.16
CA ALA A 11 -19.78 4.51 -9.52
C ALA A 11 -20.42 5.03 -10.81
N LYS A 12 -20.64 6.35 -10.90
CA LYS A 12 -21.21 6.98 -12.11
C LYS A 12 -20.35 6.75 -13.36
N LYS A 13 -19.02 6.76 -13.22
CA LYS A 13 -18.11 6.48 -14.35
C LYS A 13 -18.24 5.03 -14.80
N LEU A 14 -18.29 4.07 -13.87
CA LEU A 14 -18.46 2.67 -14.20
C LEU A 14 -19.79 2.42 -14.92
N ASP A 15 -20.88 3.02 -14.45
CA ASP A 15 -22.18 2.98 -15.13
C ASP A 15 -22.09 3.56 -16.54
N SER A 16 -21.41 4.71 -16.71
CA SER A 16 -21.24 5.34 -18.03
C SER A 16 -20.41 4.50 -19.02
N PHE A 17 -19.54 3.63 -18.50
CA PHE A 17 -18.80 2.66 -19.30
C PHE A 17 -19.56 1.34 -19.50
N GLY A 18 -20.79 1.22 -18.98
CA GLY A 18 -21.58 -0.01 -19.03
C GLY A 18 -21.03 -1.14 -18.15
N ILE A 19 -20.19 -0.81 -17.17
CA ILE A 19 -19.58 -1.77 -16.25
C ILE A 19 -20.48 -1.93 -15.02
N ASP A 20 -21.61 -2.60 -15.21
CA ASP A 20 -22.52 -3.05 -14.14
C ASP A 20 -22.37 -4.57 -13.94
N VAL A 21 -21.12 -5.02 -13.81
CA VAL A 21 -20.81 -6.44 -13.66
C VAL A 21 -20.74 -6.74 -12.17
N SER A 22 -21.69 -7.55 -11.68
CA SER A 22 -21.60 -8.11 -10.33
C SER A 22 -20.28 -8.90 -10.16
N PRO A 23 -19.52 -8.70 -9.06
CA PRO A 23 -19.91 -8.02 -7.81
C PRO A 23 -19.40 -6.57 -7.65
N ILE A 24 -18.94 -5.89 -8.71
CA ILE A 24 -18.21 -4.61 -8.61
C ILE A 24 -18.94 -3.52 -7.80
N PRO A 25 -20.24 -3.22 -8.04
CA PRO A 25 -20.93 -2.16 -7.30
C PRO A 25 -20.99 -2.42 -5.79
N GLU A 26 -21.19 -3.68 -5.39
CA GLU A 26 -21.25 -4.09 -3.98
C GLU A 26 -19.89 -3.98 -3.31
N LYS A 27 -18.80 -4.40 -3.98
CA LYS A 27 -17.43 -4.23 -3.48
C LYS A 27 -17.08 -2.74 -3.28
N ILE A 28 -17.50 -1.87 -4.21
CA ILE A 28 -17.31 -0.40 -4.09
C ILE A 28 -18.08 0.17 -2.91
N LYS A 29 -19.29 -0.33 -2.66
CA LYS A 29 -20.08 0.07 -1.50
C LYS A 29 -19.41 -0.36 -0.19
N GLN A 30 -18.96 -1.61 -0.09
CA GLN A 30 -18.21 -2.12 1.06
C GLN A 30 -16.94 -1.28 1.32
N PHE A 31 -16.17 -0.98 0.28
CA PHE A 31 -14.98 -0.12 0.41
C PHE A 31 -15.33 1.28 0.91
N ARG A 32 -16.44 1.87 0.45
CA ARG A 32 -16.91 3.17 0.93
C ARG A 32 -17.25 3.12 2.42
N GLU A 33 -17.88 2.05 2.89
CA GLU A 33 -18.25 1.87 4.29
C GLU A 33 -17.01 1.73 5.18
N GLU A 34 -16.01 0.96 4.75
CA GLU A 34 -14.72 0.86 5.44
C GLU A 34 -13.99 2.20 5.53
N LEU A 35 -13.96 2.97 4.43
CA LEU A 35 -13.34 4.31 4.45
C LEU A 35 -14.04 5.28 5.41
N LYS A 36 -15.37 5.19 5.54
CA LYS A 36 -16.13 5.99 6.51
C LYS A 36 -15.82 5.59 7.94
N PHE A 37 -15.74 4.29 8.19
CA PHE A 37 -15.34 3.76 9.49
C PHE A 37 -13.95 4.29 9.89
N LEU A 38 -12.94 4.15 9.02
CA LEU A 38 -11.58 4.62 9.29
C LEU A 38 -11.50 6.14 9.49
N ALA A 39 -12.27 6.91 8.73
CA ALA A 39 -12.34 8.36 8.92
C ALA A 39 -12.90 8.72 10.31
N ALA A 40 -13.98 8.05 10.75
CA ALA A 40 -14.58 8.29 12.05
C ALA A 40 -13.66 7.87 13.22
N VAL A 41 -12.88 6.80 13.04
CA VAL A 41 -11.82 6.40 13.99
C VAL A 41 -10.77 7.50 14.09
N SER A 42 -10.25 7.97 12.95
CA SER A 42 -9.24 9.03 12.92
C SER A 42 -9.72 10.32 13.59
N ASP A 43 -10.96 10.75 13.32
CA ASP A 43 -11.58 11.91 13.98
C ASP A 43 -11.67 11.71 15.51
N SER A 44 -11.93 10.49 15.97
CA SER A 44 -12.03 10.17 17.40
C SER A 44 -10.66 10.18 18.08
N GLU A 45 -9.64 9.61 17.44
CA GLU A 45 -8.25 9.61 17.91
C GLU A 45 -7.67 11.02 17.96
N LEU A 46 -7.89 11.83 16.91
CA LEU A 46 -7.46 13.24 16.88
C LEU A 46 -8.12 14.10 17.96
N ALA A 47 -9.35 13.75 18.35
CA ALA A 47 -10.05 14.38 19.45
C ALA A 47 -9.64 13.81 20.83
N GLY A 48 -8.71 12.86 20.90
CA GLY A 48 -8.27 12.21 22.14
C GLY A 48 -9.35 11.36 22.82
N LYS A 49 -10.38 10.93 22.07
CA LYS A 49 -11.47 10.12 22.62
C LYS A 49 -11.06 8.64 22.62
N PRO A 50 -11.35 7.89 23.70
CA PRO A 50 -11.10 6.46 23.71
C PRO A 50 -11.96 5.75 22.66
N LEU A 51 -11.39 4.80 21.95
CA LEU A 51 -12.12 3.94 21.01
C LEU A 51 -12.85 2.82 21.77
N SER A 52 -14.02 2.44 21.27
CA SER A 52 -14.78 1.32 21.84
C SER A 52 -14.11 -0.03 21.54
N GLU A 53 -14.39 -1.05 22.36
CA GLU A 53 -13.91 -2.42 22.10
C GLU A 53 -14.36 -2.94 20.73
N GLY A 54 -15.61 -2.64 20.33
CA GLY A 54 -16.12 -2.99 19.00
C GLY A 54 -15.32 -2.34 17.87
N THR A 55 -14.92 -1.08 18.04
CA THR A 55 -14.05 -0.36 17.11
C THR A 55 -12.68 -1.02 17.00
N TYR A 56 -12.06 -1.36 18.14
CA TYR A 56 -10.78 -2.07 18.16
C TYR A 56 -10.86 -3.45 17.50
N ASN A 57 -11.94 -4.19 17.72
CA ASN A 57 -12.16 -5.48 17.08
C ASN A 57 -12.30 -5.32 15.56
N HIS A 58 -13.03 -4.30 15.08
CA HIS A 58 -13.11 -4.03 13.64
C HIS A 58 -11.73 -3.69 13.05
N LEU A 59 -10.96 -2.81 13.70
CA LEU A 59 -9.59 -2.47 13.28
C LEU A 59 -8.68 -3.72 13.21
N ARG A 60 -8.82 -4.63 14.19
CA ARG A 60 -8.07 -5.89 14.22
C ARG A 60 -8.37 -6.78 13.01
N TYR A 61 -9.59 -6.76 12.50
CA TYR A 61 -10.03 -7.56 11.34
C TYR A 61 -10.06 -6.78 10.02
N LEU A 62 -9.60 -5.52 10.01
CA LEU A 62 -9.59 -4.67 8.81
C LEU A 62 -8.90 -5.33 7.62
N GLY A 63 -7.77 -6.02 7.84
CA GLY A 63 -7.06 -6.73 6.77
C GLY A 63 -7.91 -7.80 6.08
N SER A 64 -8.71 -8.53 6.84
CA SER A 64 -9.65 -9.53 6.29
C SER A 64 -10.79 -8.85 5.52
N GLY A 65 -11.33 -7.75 6.04
CA GLY A 65 -12.35 -6.95 5.34
C GLY A 65 -11.84 -6.43 4.00
N MET A 66 -10.63 -5.85 3.99
CA MET A 66 -9.96 -5.37 2.77
C MET A 66 -9.69 -6.49 1.77
N ARG A 67 -9.22 -7.66 2.24
CA ARG A 67 -9.00 -8.83 1.39
C ARG A 67 -10.29 -9.27 0.70
N SER A 68 -11.39 -9.32 1.45
CA SER A 68 -12.72 -9.64 0.90
C SER A 68 -13.14 -8.67 -0.18
N ILE A 69 -12.89 -7.35 -0.03
CA ILE A 69 -13.25 -6.35 -1.03
C ILE A 69 -12.56 -6.60 -2.38
N VAL A 70 -11.28 -6.97 -2.36
CA VAL A 70 -10.48 -7.19 -3.58
C VAL A 70 -10.49 -8.64 -4.07
N ASP A 71 -11.21 -9.53 -3.39
CA ASP A 71 -11.37 -10.92 -3.82
C ASP A 71 -12.60 -11.05 -4.73
N PHE A 72 -12.33 -11.37 -6.00
CA PHE A 72 -13.32 -11.62 -7.03
C PHE A 72 -13.24 -13.12 -7.36
N GLU A 73 -14.18 -13.92 -6.85
CA GLU A 73 -14.24 -15.40 -6.89
C GLU A 73 -14.13 -16.06 -8.28
N ARG A 74 -13.90 -15.32 -9.36
CA ARG A 74 -13.88 -15.81 -10.74
C ARG A 74 -12.51 -15.62 -11.38
N GLY A 75 -11.68 -16.66 -11.34
CA GLY A 75 -10.78 -17.07 -12.44
C GLY A 75 -9.79 -16.04 -13.02
N ILE A 76 -9.69 -14.83 -12.45
CA ILE A 76 -8.59 -13.92 -12.72
C ILE A 76 -7.43 -14.55 -11.97
N PRO A 77 -6.40 -15.06 -12.67
CA PRO A 77 -5.21 -15.55 -11.99
C PRO A 77 -4.75 -14.42 -11.09
N ASN A 78 -4.76 -14.67 -9.78
CA ASN A 78 -4.23 -13.75 -8.78
C ASN A 78 -2.82 -13.40 -9.27
N PRO A 79 -2.60 -12.21 -9.87
CA PRO A 79 -1.33 -11.91 -10.50
C PRO A 79 -0.34 -12.08 -9.38
N GLU A 80 0.60 -13.03 -9.54
CA GLU A 80 1.48 -13.52 -8.48
C GLU A 80 1.69 -12.44 -7.41
N GLU A 81 1.20 -12.66 -6.18
CA GLU A 81 1.12 -11.71 -5.06
C GLU A 81 2.51 -11.21 -4.60
N LYS A 82 3.27 -10.66 -5.54
CA LYS A 82 4.62 -10.17 -5.39
C LYS A 82 4.50 -8.68 -5.57
N CYS A 83 4.65 -7.96 -4.48
CA CYS A 83 4.74 -6.51 -4.47
C CYS A 83 6.03 -6.02 -5.17
N ASP A 84 6.86 -6.92 -5.71
CA ASP A 84 8.06 -6.60 -6.46
C ASP A 84 7.74 -5.98 -7.82
N ILE A 85 7.74 -4.65 -7.86
CA ILE A 85 7.60 -3.85 -9.07
C ILE A 85 8.73 -2.82 -9.17
N ILE A 86 9.12 -2.48 -10.39
CA ILE A 86 10.16 -1.51 -10.71
C ILE A 86 9.66 -0.58 -11.81
N ALA A 87 10.05 0.69 -11.75
CA ALA A 87 9.70 1.66 -12.77
C ALA A 87 10.90 2.56 -13.08
N ASP A 88 11.15 2.74 -14.36
CA ASP A 88 12.02 3.79 -14.88
C ASP A 88 11.25 5.11 -14.83
N VAL A 89 11.68 6.03 -13.97
CA VAL A 89 11.02 7.32 -13.76
C VAL A 89 11.72 8.47 -14.48
N HIS A 90 12.98 8.30 -14.88
CA HIS A 90 13.75 9.36 -15.53
C HIS A 90 14.95 8.83 -16.34
N THR A 91 15.28 9.50 -17.45
CA THR A 91 16.42 9.14 -18.31
C THR A 91 17.40 10.29 -18.47
N VAL A 92 18.68 10.04 -18.16
CA VAL A 92 19.78 10.98 -18.36
C VAL A 92 20.62 10.54 -19.57
N GLN A 93 20.21 10.98 -20.76
CA GLN A 93 20.75 10.50 -22.05
C GLN A 93 22.28 10.64 -22.18
N PHE A 94 22.84 11.79 -21.80
CA PHE A 94 24.28 12.04 -21.97
C PHE A 94 25.17 11.18 -21.07
N LYS A 95 24.63 10.71 -19.93
CA LYS A 95 25.32 9.74 -19.05
C LYS A 95 24.98 8.30 -19.40
N ARG A 96 24.06 8.07 -20.33
CA ARG A 96 23.49 6.76 -20.67
C ARG A 96 22.95 6.04 -19.42
N GLN A 97 22.30 6.78 -18.52
CA GLN A 97 21.75 6.28 -17.27
C GLN A 97 20.25 6.52 -17.17
N VAL A 98 19.57 5.69 -16.39
CA VAL A 98 18.17 5.86 -15.99
C VAL A 98 18.07 5.89 -14.46
N LEU A 99 17.00 6.49 -13.95
CA LEU A 99 16.62 6.42 -12.54
C LEU A 99 15.51 5.38 -12.40
N GLU A 100 15.80 4.32 -11.66
CA GLU A 100 14.85 3.25 -11.38
C GLU A 100 14.35 3.43 -9.95
N GLU A 101 13.02 3.37 -9.78
CA GLU A 101 12.35 3.33 -8.48
C GLU A 101 11.56 2.05 -8.35
N GLY A 102 11.68 1.37 -7.21
CA GLY A 102 11.06 0.08 -7.03
C GLY A 102 10.66 -0.21 -5.60
N ILE A 103 9.78 -1.20 -5.49
CA ILE A 103 9.42 -1.82 -4.23
C ILE A 103 9.67 -3.32 -4.29
N GLY A 104 9.80 -3.96 -3.13
CA GLY A 104 9.98 -5.41 -3.05
C GLY A 104 9.33 -6.01 -1.80
N ALA A 105 9.96 -7.04 -1.24
CA ALA A 105 9.53 -7.62 0.03
C ALA A 105 9.33 -6.52 1.10
N PRO A 106 8.19 -6.46 1.81
CA PRO A 106 7.94 -5.42 2.80
C PRO A 106 9.00 -5.40 3.91
N PHE A 107 9.22 -4.23 4.50
CA PHE A 107 10.01 -4.11 5.73
C PHE A 107 9.10 -4.11 6.95
N ASP A 108 9.60 -4.64 8.06
CA ASP A 108 8.94 -4.55 9.35
C ASP A 108 9.06 -3.14 9.92
N ILE A 109 7.98 -2.64 10.50
CA ILE A 109 7.98 -1.43 11.33
C ILE A 109 7.50 -1.78 12.74
N TYR A 110 8.23 -1.26 13.73
CA TYR A 110 7.87 -1.34 15.14
C TYR A 110 7.62 0.06 15.65
N VAL A 111 6.45 0.28 16.25
CA VAL A 111 6.03 1.59 16.78
C VAL A 111 5.63 1.42 18.23
N ILE A 112 6.17 2.26 19.12
CA ILE A 112 5.69 2.34 20.50
C ILE A 112 4.51 3.31 20.52
N VAL A 113 3.33 2.81 20.83
CA VAL A 113 2.11 3.62 20.96
C VAL A 113 1.81 3.78 22.45
N GLY A 114 1.79 5.04 22.90
CA GLY A 114 1.41 5.40 24.27
C GLY A 114 -0.11 5.56 24.38
N GLU A 115 -0.69 4.98 25.42
CA GLU A 115 -2.10 5.10 25.78
C GLU A 115 -2.24 5.38 27.28
N GLY A 116 -2.33 6.66 27.62
CA GLY A 116 -2.28 7.10 29.01
C GLY A 116 -0.94 6.73 29.65
N GLU A 117 -0.98 5.97 30.75
CA GLU A 117 0.21 5.51 31.48
C GLU A 117 0.82 4.21 30.92
N ASN A 118 0.15 3.56 29.96
CA ASN A 118 0.62 2.31 29.36
C ASN A 118 1.26 2.56 27.99
N ALA A 119 2.30 1.80 27.67
CA ALA A 119 2.90 1.77 26.34
C ALA A 119 2.79 0.36 25.76
N ARG A 120 2.47 0.27 24.47
CA ARG A 120 2.44 -1.00 23.72
C ARG A 120 3.36 -0.91 22.51
N VAL A 121 4.02 -2.03 22.19
CA VAL A 121 4.75 -2.19 20.93
C VAL A 121 3.76 -2.70 19.88
N CYS A 122 3.57 -1.92 18.84
CA CYS A 122 2.83 -2.29 17.65
C CYS A 122 3.81 -2.73 16.57
N HIS A 123 3.46 -3.81 15.87
CA HIS A 123 4.22 -4.32 14.73
C HIS A 123 3.36 -4.22 13.48
N GLY A 124 3.96 -3.79 12.38
CA GLY A 124 3.33 -3.73 11.07
C GLY A 124 4.36 -3.86 9.97
N VAL A 125 3.94 -3.60 8.74
CA VAL A 125 4.80 -3.63 7.56
C VAL A 125 4.72 -2.32 6.79
N ILE A 126 5.82 -1.95 6.14
CA ILE A 126 5.93 -0.82 5.22
C ILE A 126 6.47 -1.29 3.87
N PHE A 127 6.21 -0.53 2.82
CA PHE A 127 6.84 -0.78 1.52
C PHE A 127 8.36 -0.60 1.64
N SER A 128 9.12 -1.58 1.14
CA SER A 128 10.54 -1.38 0.92
C SER A 128 10.74 -0.46 -0.28
N TYR A 129 11.45 0.65 -0.11
CA TYR A 129 11.68 1.61 -1.19
C TYR A 129 13.12 1.53 -1.68
N TYR A 130 13.28 1.49 -2.99
CA TYR A 130 14.55 1.43 -3.69
C TYR A 130 14.58 2.54 -4.75
N GLU A 131 15.68 3.28 -4.79
CA GLU A 131 15.93 4.32 -5.80
C GLU A 131 17.41 4.29 -6.15
N PHE A 132 17.72 4.06 -7.42
CA PHE A 132 19.10 3.95 -7.88
C PHE A 132 19.25 4.27 -9.36
N LYS A 133 20.48 4.61 -9.75
CA LYS A 133 20.84 4.80 -11.16
C LYS A 133 21.16 3.45 -11.80
N TRP A 134 20.68 3.24 -13.01
CA TRP A 134 20.90 2.01 -13.78
C TRP A 134 21.36 2.31 -15.21
N ASP A 135 21.90 1.29 -15.89
CA ASP A 135 22.33 1.43 -17.29
C ASP A 135 21.11 1.56 -18.21
N MET A 136 21.10 2.62 -19.03
CA MET A 136 20.04 2.86 -20.01
C MET A 136 19.91 1.74 -21.05
N ALA A 137 20.99 1.00 -21.33
CA ALA A 137 20.96 -0.14 -22.23
C ALA A 137 20.33 -1.41 -21.61
N ASP A 138 20.17 -1.45 -20.29
CA ASP A 138 19.65 -2.59 -19.53
C ASP A 138 18.49 -2.19 -18.61
N ARG A 139 17.54 -1.38 -19.09
CA ARG A 139 16.34 -0.99 -18.31
C ARG A 139 15.67 -2.20 -17.68
N LEU A 140 15.25 -2.03 -16.44
CA LEU A 140 14.70 -3.13 -15.65
C LEU A 140 13.24 -3.40 -16.01
N THR A 141 12.89 -4.68 -15.95
CA THR A 141 11.50 -5.14 -15.95
C THR A 141 11.21 -5.78 -14.60
N ASP A 142 9.94 -5.91 -14.23
CA ASP A 142 9.54 -6.58 -12.99
C ASP A 142 10.14 -7.99 -12.88
N GLU A 143 10.26 -8.73 -13.99
CA GLU A 143 10.86 -10.07 -14.00
C GLU A 143 12.37 -10.04 -13.70
N LYS A 144 13.11 -9.05 -14.22
CA LYS A 144 14.52 -8.87 -13.88
C LYS A 144 14.67 -8.45 -12.43
N TRP A 145 13.84 -7.51 -11.98
CA TRP A 145 13.85 -7.00 -10.61
C TRP A 145 13.58 -8.09 -9.58
N ARG A 146 12.60 -8.97 -9.82
CA ARG A 146 12.27 -10.12 -8.97
C ARG A 146 13.40 -11.13 -8.83
N LYS A 147 14.28 -11.24 -9.83
CA LYS A 147 15.43 -12.17 -9.80
C LYS A 147 16.62 -11.61 -9.03
N MET A 148 16.69 -10.30 -8.82
CA MET A 148 17.79 -9.67 -8.10
C MET A 148 17.77 -10.05 -6.61
N ARG A 149 18.93 -10.43 -6.08
CA ARG A 149 19.11 -10.77 -4.66
C ARG A 149 19.80 -9.65 -3.91
N HIS A 150 19.60 -9.61 -2.59
CA HIS A 150 20.21 -8.63 -1.69
C HIS A 150 19.95 -7.16 -2.08
N ARG A 151 18.76 -6.87 -2.62
CA ARG A 151 18.35 -5.52 -3.04
C ARG A 151 18.49 -4.49 -1.92
N HIS A 152 18.13 -4.85 -0.68
CA HIS A 152 18.30 -4.00 0.51
C HIS A 152 19.76 -3.59 0.80
N LYS A 153 20.74 -4.35 0.33
CA LYS A 153 22.16 -3.99 0.49
C LYS A 153 22.66 -3.09 -0.64
N GLN A 154 22.12 -3.27 -1.84
CA GLN A 154 22.66 -2.68 -3.06
C GLN A 154 21.96 -1.38 -3.45
N PHE A 155 20.65 -1.30 -3.22
CA PHE A 155 19.77 -0.32 -3.86
C PHE A 155 18.99 0.54 -2.86
N LEU A 156 19.29 0.43 -1.56
CA LEU A 156 18.71 1.34 -0.58
C LEU A 156 19.31 2.74 -0.74
N PRO A 157 18.46 3.78 -0.87
CA PRO A 157 18.91 5.16 -0.86
C PRO A 157 19.60 5.49 0.46
N ASP A 158 20.61 6.36 0.40
CA ASP A 158 21.40 6.73 1.58
C ASP A 158 20.54 7.40 2.67
N TRP A 159 19.51 8.15 2.28
CA TRP A 159 18.62 8.82 3.22
C TRP A 159 17.75 7.83 4.01
N ILE A 160 17.38 6.68 3.44
CA ILE A 160 16.63 5.63 4.14
C ILE A 160 17.46 4.97 5.24
N ARG A 161 18.78 4.91 5.07
CA ARG A 161 19.67 4.31 6.07
C ARG A 161 19.66 5.02 7.43
N GLN A 162 19.15 6.25 7.47
CA GLN A 162 19.00 7.03 8.70
C GLN A 162 17.79 6.58 9.55
N VAL A 163 16.81 5.91 8.94
CA VAL A 163 15.53 5.54 9.58
C VAL A 163 15.31 4.03 9.67
N ILE A 164 16.18 3.23 9.05
CA ILE A 164 16.16 1.76 9.15
C ILE A 164 17.16 1.29 10.21
N ALA A 165 16.73 0.38 11.08
CA ALA A 165 17.61 -0.27 12.03
C ALA A 165 18.67 -1.12 11.30
N GLN A 166 19.94 -0.95 11.65
CA GLN A 166 21.00 -1.80 11.09
C GLN A 166 20.92 -3.21 11.70
N PRO A 167 21.22 -4.26 10.91
CA PRO A 167 21.22 -5.64 11.38
C PRO A 167 22.28 -5.90 12.45
#